data_AF-A0A914P621-F1
#
_entry.id   AF-A0A914P621-F1
#
_cell.length_a   1.000
_cell.length_b   1.000
_cell.length_c   1.000
_cell.angle_alpha   90.00
_cell.angle_beta   90.00
_cell.angle_gamma   90.00
#
_symmetry.space_group_name_H-M   'P 1'
#
loop_
_entity.id
_entity.type
_entity.pdbx_description
1 polymer ?
#
loop_
_entity_poly.entity_id
_entity_poly.type
_entity_poly.pdbx_seq_one_letter_code
_entity_poly.pdbx_strand_id
1 'polypeptide(L)'
;MRKQNPIPSEATLLERDIVDNYRCYQRALEQVMVVDELYTKLAYFIMRAESYWYAAKVTSGMSLSLQDLKTPIPFSDTSLRHHFYALARHNYADLLMEARAHLKPDDKSLLTILEKMSQILVESGAYDPELVAECQKTVFLAEKALESTNDVKRERKIIKIKTNLLSLNSK
;
A
#
# COMPACT_ATOMS: atom_id res chain seq x y z
N MET A 1 14.54 22.12 -36.91
CA MET A 1 14.93 22.62 -35.58
C MET A 1 14.87 21.47 -34.59
N ARG A 2 16.00 20.99 -34.06
CA ARG A 2 16.00 19.94 -33.01
C ARG A 2 15.62 20.60 -31.69
N LYS A 3 14.47 20.23 -31.12
CA LYS A 3 14.11 20.61 -29.75
C LYS A 3 15.16 19.97 -28.83
N GLN A 4 15.95 20.78 -28.14
CA GLN A 4 16.79 20.29 -27.05
C GLN A 4 15.84 19.81 -25.94
N ASN A 5 15.95 18.55 -25.56
CA ASN A 5 15.21 18.04 -24.41
C ASN A 5 15.75 18.76 -23.16
N PRO A 6 14.87 19.26 -22.27
CA PRO A 6 15.30 19.92 -21.04
C PRO A 6 16.10 18.93 -20.19
N ILE A 7 17.21 19.42 -19.63
CA ILE A 7 18.03 18.65 -18.69
C ILE A 7 17.17 18.34 -17.46
N PRO A 8 17.08 17.07 -17.01
CA PRO A 8 16.32 16.72 -15.81
C PRO A 8 16.85 17.46 -14.59
N SER A 9 15.96 17.89 -13.70
CA SER A 9 16.36 18.49 -12.43
C SER A 9 17.03 17.46 -11.50
N GLU A 10 17.81 17.92 -10.53
CA GLU A 10 18.41 17.04 -9.50
C GLU A 10 17.33 16.24 -8.74
N ALA A 11 16.20 16.88 -8.42
CA ALA A 11 15.06 16.21 -7.80
C ALA A 11 14.50 15.08 -8.69
N THR A 12 14.48 15.29 -10.01
CA THR A 12 14.05 14.30 -10.99
C THR A 12 14.99 13.10 -11.06
N LEU A 13 16.30 13.34 -10.99
CA LEU A 13 17.30 12.27 -10.96
C LEU A 13 17.19 11.45 -9.67
N LEU A 14 17.03 12.13 -8.52
CA LEU A 14 16.84 11.48 -7.23
C LEU A 14 15.57 10.61 -7.20
N GLU A 15 14.44 11.10 -7.72
CA GLU A 15 13.21 10.33 -7.82
C GLU A 15 13.41 9.05 -8.64
N ARG A 16 14.08 9.15 -9.80
CA ARG A 16 14.39 8.00 -10.65
C ARG A 16 15.23 6.96 -9.91
N ASP A 17 16.29 7.39 -9.23
CA ASP A 17 17.17 6.50 -8.48
C ASP A 17 16.41 5.77 -7.37
N ILE A 18 15.53 6.48 -6.65
CA ILE A 18 14.70 5.87 -5.61
C ILE A 18 13.73 4.83 -6.22
N VAL A 19 13.07 5.16 -7.33
CA VAL A 19 12.16 4.22 -8.01
C VAL A 19 12.90 2.97 -8.49
N ASP A 20 14.10 3.14 -9.07
CA ASP A 20 14.92 2.02 -9.51
C ASP A 20 15.39 1.15 -8.33
N ASN A 21 15.72 1.76 -7.18
CA ASN A 21 16.03 1.04 -5.94
C ASN A 21 14.85 0.21 -5.44
N TYR A 22 13.63 0.77 -5.42
CA TYR A 22 12.43 0.01 -5.03
C TYR A 22 12.14 -1.15 -5.99
N ARG A 23 12.40 -0.98 -7.28
CA ARG A 23 12.27 -2.08 -8.26
C ARG A 23 13.28 -3.19 -8.04
N CYS A 24 14.53 -2.85 -7.76
CA CYS A 24 15.55 -3.84 -7.40
C CYS A 24 15.15 -4.60 -6.13
N TYR A 25 14.65 -3.90 -5.13
CA TYR A 25 14.14 -4.52 -3.90
C TYR A 25 12.94 -5.44 -4.16
N GLN A 26 11.99 -5.03 -5.00
CA GLN A 26 10.84 -5.86 -5.40
C GLN A 26 11.28 -7.14 -6.11
N ARG A 27 12.22 -7.06 -7.07
CA ARG A 27 12.78 -8.24 -7.74
C ARG A 27 13.46 -9.19 -6.76
N ALA A 28 14.17 -8.65 -5.77
CA ALA A 28 14.78 -9.47 -4.74
C ALA A 28 13.70 -10.20 -3.91
N LEU A 29 12.64 -9.50 -3.48
CA LEU A 29 11.51 -10.11 -2.76
C LEU A 29 10.79 -11.18 -3.58
N GLU A 30 10.64 -11.00 -4.88
CA GLU A 30 10.01 -12.00 -5.77
C GLU A 30 10.83 -13.30 -5.89
N GLN A 31 12.13 -13.26 -5.58
CA GLN A 31 13.02 -14.41 -5.62
C GLN A 31 13.17 -15.12 -4.26
N VAL A 32 12.63 -14.55 -3.19
CA VAL A 32 12.71 -15.15 -1.85
C VAL A 32 11.72 -16.31 -1.74
N MET A 33 12.22 -17.49 -1.35
CA MET A 33 11.39 -18.60 -0.93
C MET A 33 10.93 -18.37 0.52
N VAL A 34 9.63 -18.21 0.71
CA VAL A 34 9.04 -17.98 2.03
C VAL A 34 8.76 -19.32 2.70
N VAL A 35 9.31 -19.52 3.89
CA VAL A 35 9.02 -20.71 4.72
C VAL A 35 7.55 -20.67 5.14
N ASP A 36 6.89 -21.83 5.22
CA ASP A 36 5.49 -21.97 5.63
C ASP A 36 5.30 -21.75 7.14
N GLU A 37 5.61 -20.54 7.58
CA GLU A 37 5.46 -20.07 8.95
C GLU A 37 4.71 -18.73 8.89
N LEU A 38 3.65 -18.60 9.70
CA LEU A 38 2.68 -17.50 9.60
C LEU A 38 3.34 -16.13 9.73
N TYR A 39 4.20 -15.92 10.73
CA TYR A 39 4.82 -14.62 10.94
C TYR A 39 5.79 -14.26 9.82
N THR A 40 6.49 -15.24 9.27
CA THR A 40 7.37 -15.09 8.11
C THR A 40 6.58 -14.72 6.87
N LYS A 41 5.43 -15.36 6.62
CA LYS A 41 4.50 -14.99 5.53
C LYS A 41 3.96 -13.58 5.69
N LEU A 42 3.49 -13.22 6.89
CA LEU A 42 2.99 -11.87 7.18
C LEU A 42 4.09 -10.82 6.99
N ALA A 43 5.30 -11.07 7.48
CA ALA A 43 6.44 -10.17 7.29
C ALA A 43 6.79 -10.01 5.81
N TYR A 44 6.80 -11.10 5.04
CA TYR A 44 7.01 -11.07 3.61
C TYR A 44 5.97 -10.21 2.87
N PHE A 45 4.68 -10.43 3.17
CA PHE A 45 3.60 -9.65 2.58
C PHE A 45 3.67 -8.17 2.96
N ILE A 46 4.02 -7.84 4.21
CA ILE A 46 4.25 -6.46 4.64
C ILE A 46 5.37 -5.82 3.83
N MET A 47 6.53 -6.49 3.72
CA MET A 47 7.69 -5.96 2.98
C MET A 47 7.34 -5.69 1.51
N ARG A 48 6.61 -6.62 0.87
CA ARG A 48 6.18 -6.48 -0.52
C ARG A 48 5.19 -5.32 -0.67
N ALA A 49 4.16 -5.26 0.17
CA ALA A 49 3.14 -4.24 0.08
C ALA A 49 3.68 -2.82 0.40
N GLU A 50 4.55 -2.70 1.41
CA GLU A 50 5.21 -1.43 1.74
C GLU A 50 6.14 -0.97 0.62
N SER A 51 6.86 -1.87 -0.05
CA SER A 51 7.73 -1.49 -1.17
C SER A 51 6.97 -0.76 -2.27
N TYR A 52 5.78 -1.24 -2.64
CA TYR A 52 4.94 -0.60 -3.66
C TYR A 52 4.33 0.70 -3.13
N TRP A 53 3.89 0.73 -1.87
CA TRP A 53 3.31 1.94 -1.30
C TRP A 53 4.33 3.08 -1.22
N TYR A 54 5.55 2.82 -0.75
CA TYR A 54 6.61 3.82 -0.72
C TYR A 54 7.05 4.23 -2.13
N ALA A 55 7.15 3.30 -3.08
CA ALA A 55 7.41 3.63 -4.49
C ALA A 55 6.32 4.56 -5.06
N ALA A 56 5.06 4.37 -4.72
CA ALA A 56 3.97 5.26 -5.12
C ALA A 56 4.12 6.68 -4.51
N LYS A 57 4.56 6.79 -3.26
CA LYS A 57 4.71 8.09 -2.58
C LYS A 57 5.84 8.96 -3.13
N VAL A 58 6.92 8.32 -3.60
CA VAL A 58 8.07 9.03 -4.17
C VAL A 58 7.86 9.36 -5.65
N THR A 59 6.96 8.65 -6.33
CA THR A 59 6.64 8.91 -7.74
C THR A 59 5.75 10.15 -7.85
N SER A 60 6.29 11.30 -8.22
CA SER A 60 5.63 12.62 -8.14
C SER A 60 4.76 12.98 -9.37
N GLY A 61 4.28 11.97 -10.11
CA GLY A 61 3.46 12.19 -11.30
C GLY A 61 4.27 12.41 -12.58
N MET A 62 5.56 12.03 -12.59
CA MET A 62 6.26 11.83 -13.85
C MET A 62 5.45 10.85 -14.72
N SER A 63 4.98 11.31 -15.87
CA SER A 63 4.84 10.45 -17.05
C SER A 63 6.26 10.10 -17.48
N LEU A 64 6.91 9.20 -16.71
CA LEU A 64 8.04 8.46 -17.27
C LEU A 64 7.49 7.80 -18.51
N SER A 65 7.92 8.28 -19.67
CA SER A 65 7.65 7.60 -20.92
C SER A 65 8.05 6.14 -20.70
N LEU A 66 7.12 5.22 -20.96
CA LEU A 66 7.36 3.78 -20.85
C LEU A 66 8.60 3.33 -21.64
N GLN A 67 9.09 4.19 -22.55
CA GLN A 67 10.30 4.01 -23.37
C GLN A 67 11.62 4.27 -22.62
N ASP A 68 11.62 5.06 -21.53
CA ASP A 68 12.83 5.33 -20.72
C ASP A 68 13.15 4.20 -19.71
N LEU A 69 12.25 3.23 -19.61
CA LEU A 69 12.39 2.05 -18.77
C LEU A 69 13.00 0.91 -19.59
N LYS A 70 14.10 0.34 -19.10
CA LYS A 70 14.77 -0.83 -19.71
C LYS A 70 13.89 -2.07 -19.84
N THR A 71 12.70 -2.07 -19.24
CA THR A 71 11.70 -3.14 -19.30
C THR A 71 10.35 -2.55 -19.67
N PRO A 72 9.74 -2.94 -20.81
CA PRO A 72 8.44 -2.42 -21.21
C PRO A 72 7.36 -2.93 -20.26
N ILE A 73 6.55 -2.00 -19.74
CA ILE A 73 5.36 -2.32 -18.93
C ILE A 73 4.14 -2.19 -19.86
N PRO A 74 3.29 -3.21 -19.99
CA PRO A 74 2.23 -3.26 -21.00
C PRO A 74 0.93 -2.62 -20.50
N PHE A 75 0.94 -1.34 -20.05
CA PHE A 75 -0.30 -0.66 -19.65
C PHE A 75 -0.32 0.81 -20.06
N SER A 76 -1.40 1.20 -20.75
CA SER A 76 -1.68 2.54 -21.27
C SER A 76 -2.04 3.54 -20.17
N ASP A 77 -1.51 4.76 -20.26
CA ASP A 77 -1.95 6.02 -19.63
C ASP A 77 -2.21 6.08 -18.11
N THR A 78 -1.83 5.06 -17.35
CA THR A 78 -1.91 5.08 -15.89
C THR A 78 -0.58 5.58 -15.34
N SER A 79 -0.56 6.72 -14.64
CA SER A 79 0.70 7.23 -14.06
C SER A 79 1.35 6.13 -13.20
N LEU A 80 2.67 5.98 -13.28
CA LEU A 80 3.42 4.93 -12.56
C LEU A 80 3.08 4.90 -11.06
N ARG A 81 2.74 6.07 -10.50
CA ARG A 81 2.19 6.23 -9.15
C ARG A 81 0.91 5.44 -8.92
N HIS A 82 -0.09 5.57 -9.79
CA HIS A 82 -1.34 4.81 -9.68
C HIS A 82 -1.10 3.31 -9.82
N HIS A 83 -0.19 2.90 -10.70
CA HIS A 83 0.19 1.48 -10.82
C HIS A 83 0.77 0.94 -9.52
N PHE A 84 1.72 1.66 -8.89
CA PHE A 84 2.27 1.27 -7.61
C PHE A 84 1.23 1.26 -6.48
N TYR A 85 0.30 2.24 -6.44
CA TYR A 85 -0.81 2.18 -5.50
C TYR A 85 -1.74 0.99 -5.73
N ALA A 86 -2.02 0.64 -6.98
CA ALA A 86 -2.83 -0.54 -7.31
C ALA A 86 -2.17 -1.83 -6.80
N LEU A 87 -0.86 -1.98 -7.02
CA LEU A 87 -0.09 -3.12 -6.50
C LEU A 87 -0.05 -3.13 -4.97
N ALA A 88 0.18 -1.98 -4.33
CA ALA A 88 0.15 -1.85 -2.88
C ALA A 88 -1.21 -2.25 -2.29
N ARG A 89 -2.31 -1.77 -2.90
CA ARG A 89 -3.68 -2.09 -2.50
C ARG A 89 -3.95 -3.58 -2.61
N HIS A 90 -3.57 -4.21 -3.72
CA HIS A 90 -3.75 -5.65 -3.92
C HIS A 90 -2.99 -6.46 -2.87
N ASN A 91 -1.70 -6.18 -2.65
CA ASN A 91 -0.89 -6.91 -1.67
C ASN A 91 -1.36 -6.66 -0.22
N TYR A 92 -1.82 -5.45 0.13
CA TYR A 92 -2.39 -5.19 1.45
C TYR A 92 -3.77 -5.83 1.65
N ALA A 93 -4.58 -5.99 0.60
CA ALA A 93 -5.84 -6.71 0.67
C ALA A 93 -5.60 -8.19 0.97
N ASP A 94 -4.67 -8.84 0.26
CA ASP A 94 -4.28 -10.23 0.52
C ASP A 94 -3.74 -10.41 1.94
N LEU A 95 -2.84 -9.50 2.36
CA LEU A 95 -2.32 -9.47 3.73
C LEU A 95 -3.43 -9.30 4.78
N LEU A 96 -4.43 -8.46 4.52
CA LEU A 96 -5.55 -8.27 5.42
C LEU A 96 -6.41 -9.54 5.54
N MET A 97 -6.67 -10.24 4.43
CA MET A 97 -7.41 -11.50 4.47
C MET A 97 -6.65 -12.56 5.27
N GLU A 98 -5.36 -12.73 5.01
CA GLU A 98 -4.50 -13.68 5.72
C GLU A 98 -4.44 -13.35 7.22
N ALA A 99 -4.18 -12.07 7.56
CA ALA A 99 -4.11 -11.63 8.94
C ALA A 99 -5.42 -11.87 9.69
N ARG A 100 -6.58 -11.67 9.05
CA ARG A 100 -7.90 -11.92 9.67
C ARG A 100 -8.20 -13.39 9.90
N ALA A 101 -7.66 -14.28 9.07
CA ALA A 101 -7.85 -15.71 9.25
C ALA A 101 -7.11 -16.23 10.50
N HIS A 102 -6.03 -15.56 10.91
CA HIS A 102 -5.13 -16.06 11.94
C HIS A 102 -5.02 -15.20 13.21
N LEU A 103 -5.35 -13.90 13.15
CA LEU A 103 -5.21 -12.97 14.26
C LEU A 103 -6.57 -12.62 14.89
N LYS A 104 -6.55 -12.27 16.17
CA LYS A 104 -7.73 -11.78 16.87
C LYS A 104 -8.16 -10.40 16.31
N PRO A 105 -9.46 -10.05 16.38
CA PRO A 105 -9.95 -8.76 15.88
C PRO A 105 -9.28 -7.53 16.53
N ASP A 106 -8.88 -7.62 17.80
CA ASP A 106 -8.20 -6.54 18.54
C ASP A 106 -6.67 -6.61 18.46
N ASP A 107 -6.12 -7.53 17.66
CA ASP A 107 -4.67 -7.73 17.56
C ASP A 107 -3.98 -6.46 17.01
N LYS A 108 -2.86 -6.09 17.63
CA LYS A 108 -2.10 -4.88 17.28
C LYS A 108 -1.60 -4.90 15.83
N SER A 109 -1.18 -6.05 15.34
CA SER A 109 -0.68 -6.23 13.98
C SER A 109 -1.82 -6.09 12.97
N LEU A 110 -2.96 -6.74 13.25
CA LEU A 110 -4.16 -6.60 12.42
C LEU A 110 -4.63 -5.13 12.32
N LEU A 111 -4.70 -4.42 13.44
CA LEU A 111 -5.06 -3.00 13.44
C LEU A 111 -4.06 -2.14 12.67
N THR A 112 -2.77 -2.51 12.68
CA THR A 112 -1.73 -1.80 11.93
C THR A 112 -1.87 -2.02 10.42
N ILE A 113 -2.17 -3.25 9.99
CA ILE A 113 -2.47 -3.58 8.60
C ILE A 113 -3.70 -2.80 8.14
N LEU A 114 -4.75 -2.76 8.96
CA LEU A 114 -6.00 -2.07 8.65
C LEU A 114 -5.82 -0.54 8.56
N GLU A 115 -5.01 0.04 9.43
CA GLU A 115 -4.61 1.46 9.35
C GLU A 115 -3.90 1.76 8.03
N LYS A 116 -2.93 0.94 7.64
CA LYS A 116 -2.20 1.10 6.38
C LYS A 116 -3.10 0.94 5.16
N MET A 117 -3.95 -0.09 5.16
CA MET A 117 -4.94 -0.32 4.11
C MET A 117 -5.86 0.90 3.93
N SER A 118 -6.42 1.42 5.03
CA SER A 118 -7.28 2.62 4.98
C SER A 118 -6.55 3.85 4.44
N GLN A 119 -5.27 4.01 4.80
CA GLN A 119 -4.44 5.10 4.30
C GLN A 119 -4.14 4.97 2.80
N ILE A 120 -3.82 3.76 2.32
CA ILE A 120 -3.58 3.49 0.91
C ILE A 120 -4.83 3.79 0.07
N LEU A 121 -6.01 3.40 0.53
CA LEU A 121 -7.27 3.71 -0.16
C LEU A 121 -7.44 5.23 -0.31
N VAL A 122 -7.20 6.00 0.75
CA VAL A 122 -7.30 7.47 0.72
C VAL A 122 -6.27 8.10 -0.23
N GLU A 123 -5.01 7.66 -0.14
CA GLU A 123 -3.90 8.21 -0.93
C GLU A 123 -3.96 7.83 -2.41
N SER A 124 -4.43 6.62 -2.73
CA SER A 124 -4.52 6.12 -4.11
C SER A 124 -5.61 6.82 -4.93
N GLY A 125 -6.63 7.36 -4.27
CA GLY A 125 -7.81 7.92 -4.92
C GLY A 125 -8.68 6.87 -5.64
N ALA A 126 -8.32 5.59 -5.58
CA ALA A 126 -9.10 4.50 -6.16
C ALA A 126 -10.13 4.01 -5.15
N TYR A 127 -11.41 4.17 -5.47
CA TYR A 127 -12.51 3.64 -4.65
C TYR A 127 -12.73 2.15 -4.94
N ASP A 128 -12.78 1.36 -3.88
CA ASP A 128 -12.98 -0.09 -3.92
C ASP A 128 -14.04 -0.46 -2.87
N PRO A 129 -15.32 -0.56 -3.26
CA PRO A 129 -16.41 -0.72 -2.30
C PRO A 129 -16.32 -2.03 -1.51
N GLU A 130 -15.86 -3.11 -2.14
CA GLU A 130 -15.72 -4.42 -1.50
C GLU A 130 -14.64 -4.36 -0.42
N LEU A 131 -13.47 -3.79 -0.75
CA LEU A 131 -12.36 -3.65 0.19
C LEU A 131 -12.69 -2.67 1.32
N VAL A 132 -13.44 -1.60 1.03
CA VAL A 132 -13.94 -0.66 2.05
C VAL A 132 -14.91 -1.37 3.00
N ALA A 133 -15.86 -2.15 2.48
CA ALA A 133 -16.81 -2.91 3.28
C ALA A 133 -16.09 -3.93 4.19
N GLU A 134 -15.08 -4.63 3.67
CA GLU A 134 -14.27 -5.55 4.47
C GLU A 134 -13.45 -4.83 5.54
N CYS A 135 -12.90 -3.66 5.25
CA CYS A 135 -12.24 -2.84 6.26
C CYS A 135 -13.22 -2.42 7.37
N GLN A 136 -14.40 -1.93 7.01
CA GLN A 136 -15.45 -1.53 7.97
C GLN A 136 -15.89 -2.70 8.85
N LYS A 137 -16.13 -3.87 8.27
CA LYS A 137 -16.46 -5.10 8.99
C LYS A 137 -15.37 -5.46 9.99
N THR A 138 -14.10 -5.36 9.60
CA THR A 138 -12.96 -5.65 10.48
C THR A 138 -12.86 -4.65 11.62
N VAL A 139 -13.05 -3.35 11.34
CA VAL A 139 -13.11 -2.31 12.39
C VAL A 139 -14.21 -2.60 13.40
N PHE A 140 -15.42 -2.93 12.93
CA PHE A 140 -16.55 -3.21 13.81
C PHE A 140 -16.28 -4.39 14.77
N LEU A 141 -15.65 -5.45 14.27
CA LEU A 141 -15.24 -6.59 15.10
C LEU A 141 -14.17 -6.20 16.13
N ALA A 142 -13.21 -5.36 15.74
CA ALA A 142 -12.19 -4.86 16.63
C ALA A 142 -12.75 -3.95 17.73
N GLU A 143 -13.72 -3.09 17.41
CA GLU A 143 -14.42 -2.22 18.38
C GLU A 143 -15.11 -3.07 19.44
N LYS A 144 -15.90 -4.07 19.02
CA LYS A 144 -16.58 -4.98 19.96
C LYS A 144 -15.62 -5.75 20.86
N ALA A 145 -14.48 -6.17 20.33
CA ALA A 145 -13.47 -6.86 21.13
C ALA A 145 -12.85 -5.91 22.18
N LEU A 146 -12.65 -4.65 21.84
CA LEU A 146 -12.09 -3.63 22.73
C LEU A 146 -13.07 -3.07 23.76
N GLU A 147 -14.38 -3.20 23.60
CA GLU A 147 -15.35 -2.84 24.65
C GLU A 147 -15.05 -3.53 25.99
N SER A 148 -14.38 -4.68 25.95
CA SER A 148 -13.95 -5.45 27.12
C SER A 148 -12.56 -5.06 27.67
N THR A 149 -11.82 -4.18 27.00
CA THR A 149 -10.41 -3.84 27.31
C THR A 149 -10.16 -2.34 27.22
N ASN A 150 -9.65 -1.73 28.30
CA ASN A 150 -9.41 -0.29 28.39
C ASN A 150 -8.06 0.13 27.73
N ASP A 151 -7.87 -0.20 26.44
CA ASP A 151 -6.63 0.11 25.67
C ASP A 151 -6.80 1.35 24.75
N VAL A 152 -6.50 2.52 25.33
CA VAL A 152 -6.57 3.83 24.67
C VAL A 152 -5.74 3.91 23.38
N LYS A 153 -4.63 3.16 23.26
CA LYS A 153 -3.79 3.22 22.05
C LYS A 153 -4.47 2.54 20.87
N ARG A 154 -5.15 1.42 21.12
CA ARG A 154 -5.91 0.69 20.09
C ARG A 154 -7.16 1.45 19.67
N GLU A 155 -7.87 2.05 20.62
CA GLU A 155 -9.01 2.93 20.34
C GLU A 155 -8.63 4.09 19.41
N ARG A 156 -7.53 4.80 19.70
CA ARG A 156 -7.04 5.88 18.83
C ARG A 156 -6.75 5.41 17.41
N LYS A 157 -6.20 4.19 17.27
CA LYS A 157 -5.92 3.59 15.96
C LYS A 157 -7.21 3.29 15.20
N ILE A 158 -8.22 2.74 15.87
CA ILE A 158 -9.56 2.54 15.29
C ILE A 158 -10.20 3.85 14.83
N ILE A 159 -10.15 4.89 15.67
CA ILE A 159 -10.68 6.21 15.32
C ILE A 159 -10.02 6.72 14.03
N LYS A 160 -8.69 6.60 13.93
CA LYS A 160 -7.94 7.01 12.73
C LYS A 160 -8.36 6.20 11.49
N ILE A 161 -8.53 4.88 11.61
CA ILE A 161 -9.02 4.03 10.52
C ILE A 161 -10.41 4.50 10.06
N LYS A 162 -11.33 4.73 11.00
CA LYS A 162 -12.70 5.18 10.69
C LYS A 162 -12.69 6.53 9.97
N THR A 163 -11.89 7.48 10.45
CA THR A 163 -11.74 8.79 9.79
C THR A 163 -11.28 8.64 8.34
N ASN A 164 -10.28 7.79 8.08
CA ASN A 164 -9.82 7.51 6.73
C ASN A 164 -10.95 6.91 5.86
N LEU A 165 -11.65 5.89 6.35
CA LEU A 165 -12.74 5.23 5.61
C LEU A 165 -13.91 6.18 5.34
N LEU A 166 -14.25 7.07 6.27
CA LEU A 166 -15.29 8.08 6.08
C LEU A 166 -14.91 9.09 4.99
N SER A 167 -13.64 9.47 4.90
CA SER A 167 -13.15 10.41 3.87
C SER A 167 -13.23 9.85 2.44
N LEU A 168 -13.38 8.52 2.29
CA LEU A 168 -13.59 7.88 0.99
C LEU A 168 -15.02 8.06 0.47
N ASN A 169 -16.01 8.17 1.37
CA ASN A 169 -17.42 8.34 1.00
C ASN A 169 -17.77 9.79 0.64
N SER A 170 -16.88 10.74 0.91
CA SER A 170 -17.06 12.17 0.61
C SER A 170 -16.44 12.61 -0.73
N LYS A 171 -15.90 11.67 -1.52
CA LYS A 171 -15.33 11.90 -2.85
C LYS A 171 -16.28 11.39 -3.92
#